data_AF-A0A8E0VI84-F1
#
_entry.id   AF-A0A8E0VI84-F1
#
_cell.length_a   1.000
_cell.length_b   1.000
_cell.length_c   1.000
_cell.angle_alpha   90.00
_cell.angle_beta   90.00
_cell.angle_gamma   90.00
#
_symmetry.space_group_name_H-M   'P 1'
#
loop_
_entity.id
_entity.type
_entity.pdbx_description
1 polymer ?
#
loop_
_entity_poly.entity_id
_entity_poly.type
_entity_poly.pdbx_seq_one_letter_code
_entity_poly.pdbx_strand_id
1 'polypeptide(L)'
;MATATEEHVVQERMKESEHELHPLQDTWTYYLFIYKGNDKWDESIIKVATFGTIEHFWSVMYNTAPPSRTPNGTDIFMFRSDIEPKWEHPRNENGGRWLVPLTPDSPIDR
;
A
#
# COMPACT_ATOMS: atom_id res chain seq x y z
N MET A 1 19.61 -20.85 -35.17
CA MET A 1 20.58 -20.33 -34.17
C MET A 1 19.91 -19.23 -33.32
N ALA A 2 18.79 -19.52 -32.67
CA ALA A 2 18.10 -18.57 -31.78
C ALA A 2 17.87 -19.15 -30.36
N THR A 3 18.14 -20.44 -30.16
CA THR A 3 17.80 -21.19 -28.95
C THR A 3 18.77 -20.96 -27.79
N ALA A 4 20.07 -20.80 -28.06
CA ALA A 4 21.08 -20.66 -27.00
C ALA A 4 21.03 -19.30 -26.28
N THR A 5 20.59 -18.25 -26.96
CA THR A 5 20.48 -16.89 -26.38
C THR A 5 19.21 -16.77 -25.53
N GLU A 6 18.10 -17.39 -25.95
CA GLU A 6 16.84 -17.38 -25.20
C GLU A 6 16.93 -18.23 -23.92
N GLU A 7 17.56 -19.40 -23.98
CA GLU A 7 17.76 -20.26 -22.80
C GLU A 7 18.63 -19.58 -21.74
N HIS A 8 19.68 -18.86 -22.16
CA HIS A 8 20.56 -18.15 -21.24
C HIS A 8 19.84 -16.96 -20.58
N VAL A 9 19.01 -16.22 -21.32
CA VAL A 9 18.18 -15.12 -20.79
C VAL A 9 17.05 -15.63 -19.90
N VAL A 10 16.52 -16.84 -20.15
CA VAL A 10 15.54 -17.49 -19.25
C VAL A 10 16.23 -17.98 -17.98
N GLN A 11 17.43 -18.55 -18.06
CA GLN A 11 18.20 -19.00 -16.90
C GLN A 11 18.73 -17.85 -16.04
N GLU A 12 19.15 -16.73 -16.64
CA GLU A 12 19.52 -15.53 -15.88
C GLU A 12 18.31 -14.92 -15.17
N ARG A 13 17.14 -14.84 -15.81
CA ARG A 13 15.87 -14.42 -15.16
C ARG A 13 15.40 -15.37 -14.05
N MET A 14 15.74 -16.66 -14.12
CA MET A 14 15.41 -17.64 -13.08
C MET A 14 16.45 -17.67 -11.94
N LYS A 15 17.67 -17.16 -12.18
CA LYS A 15 18.72 -16.98 -11.15
C LYS A 15 18.62 -15.64 -10.43
N GLU A 16 17.86 -14.69 -10.96
CA GLU A 16 17.61 -13.40 -10.33
C GLU A 16 16.58 -13.57 -9.21
N SER A 17 17.12 -13.97 -8.05
CA SER A 17 16.62 -13.76 -6.68
C SER A 17 15.64 -14.77 -6.06
N GLU A 18 16.18 -15.85 -5.49
CA GLU A 18 15.92 -16.13 -4.06
C GLU A 18 16.63 -15.06 -3.21
N HIS A 19 16.30 -13.78 -3.40
CA HIS A 19 16.70 -12.78 -2.41
C HIS A 19 15.81 -13.06 -1.20
N GLU A 20 16.42 -13.36 -0.06
CA GLU A 20 15.69 -13.42 1.20
C GLU A 20 14.91 -12.12 1.34
N LEU A 21 13.58 -12.22 1.33
CA LEU A 21 12.71 -11.06 1.50
C LEU A 21 13.03 -10.42 2.84
N HIS A 22 13.13 -9.10 2.87
CA HIS A 22 13.46 -8.38 4.10
C HIS A 22 12.20 -8.21 4.94
N PRO A 23 12.05 -8.91 6.09
CA PRO A 23 10.84 -8.84 6.88
C PRO A 23 10.69 -7.46 7.52
N LEU A 24 9.46 -6.97 7.56
CA LEU A 24 9.08 -5.82 8.37
C LEU A 24 8.85 -6.28 9.82
N GLN A 25 8.96 -5.36 10.77
CA GLN A 25 8.63 -5.62 12.17
C GLN A 25 7.18 -6.05 12.36
N ASP A 26 6.29 -5.52 11.54
CA ASP A 26 4.85 -5.75 11.57
C ASP A 26 4.33 -6.03 10.17
N THR A 27 3.22 -6.75 10.11
CA THR A 27 2.42 -6.88 8.90
C THR A 27 1.48 -5.69 8.79
N TRP A 28 1.40 -5.11 7.60
CA TRP A 28 0.58 -3.94 7.31
C TRP A 28 -0.48 -4.27 6.28
N THR A 29 -1.62 -3.60 6.36
CA THR A 29 -2.66 -3.62 5.34
C THR A 29 -2.86 -2.21 4.79
N TYR A 30 -2.86 -2.13 3.47
CA TYR A 30 -3.14 -0.92 2.71
C TYR A 30 -4.60 -0.91 2.26
N TYR A 31 -5.29 0.20 2.52
CA TYR A 31 -6.70 0.40 2.19
C TYR A 31 -6.89 1.69 1.40
N LEU A 32 -7.92 1.70 0.57
CA LEU A 32 -8.44 2.91 -0.07
C LEU A 32 -9.85 3.14 0.42
N PHE A 33 -10.16 4.38 0.77
CA PHE A 33 -11.54 4.83 0.91
C PHE A 33 -11.92 5.57 -0.36
N ILE A 34 -13.00 5.14 -1.00
CA ILE A 34 -13.50 5.79 -2.22
C ILE A 34 -14.95 6.17 -1.98
N TYR A 35 -15.21 7.47 -1.84
CA TYR A 35 -16.58 7.96 -1.65
C TYR A 35 -17.42 7.76 -2.91
N LYS A 36 -18.43 6.89 -2.83
CA LYS A 36 -19.37 6.60 -3.93
C LYS A 36 -20.74 7.27 -3.76
N GLY A 37 -20.87 8.23 -2.85
CA GLY A 37 -22.13 8.91 -2.56
C GLY A 37 -22.85 8.32 -1.35
N ASN A 38 -23.94 7.58 -1.59
CA ASN A 38 -24.90 7.17 -0.54
C ASN A 38 -24.50 5.93 0.28
N ASP A 39 -23.31 5.40 0.07
CA ASP A 39 -22.82 4.23 0.80
C ASP A 39 -22.46 4.60 2.24
N LYS A 40 -22.59 3.64 3.17
CA LYS A 40 -22.07 3.85 4.53
C LYS A 40 -20.55 4.01 4.43
N TRP A 41 -19.98 4.90 5.25
CA TRP A 41 -18.55 5.21 5.24
C TRP A 41 -17.68 3.94 5.33
N ASP A 42 -18.04 3.03 6.23
CA ASP A 42 -17.38 1.73 6.42
C ASP A 42 -17.37 0.83 5.19
N GLU A 43 -18.43 0.88 4.38
CA GLU A 43 -18.58 0.06 3.17
C GLU A 43 -17.76 0.64 2.00
N SER A 44 -17.31 1.90 2.13
CA SER A 44 -16.46 2.58 1.15
C SER A 44 -14.97 2.32 1.36
N ILE A 45 -14.58 1.62 2.43
CA ILE A 45 -13.20 1.19 2.69
C ILE A 45 -12.92 -0.14 1.98
N ILE A 46 -11.93 -0.12 1.11
CA ILE A 46 -11.51 -1.27 0.30
C ILE A 46 -10.10 -1.68 0.74
N LYS A 47 -9.97 -2.92 1.21
CA LYS A 47 -8.67 -3.55 1.46
C LYS A 47 -8.00 -3.88 0.14
N VAL A 48 -6.83 -3.30 -0.11
CA VAL A 48 -6.08 -3.47 -1.38
C VAL A 48 -5.03 -4.58 -1.27
N ALA A 49 -4.19 -4.52 -0.24
CA ALA A 49 -3.08 -5.45 -0.07
C ALA A 49 -2.69 -5.59 1.40
N THR A 50 -2.16 -6.76 1.77
CA THR A 50 -1.49 -7.00 3.06
C THR A 50 -0.07 -7.49 2.79
N PHE A 51 0.92 -6.91 3.47
CA PHE A 51 2.33 -7.23 3.27
C PHE A 51 3.11 -7.22 4.57
N GLY A 52 4.16 -8.03 4.63
CA GLY A 52 5.07 -8.13 5.78
C GLY A 52 6.54 -8.04 5.40
N THR A 53 6.86 -7.60 4.19
CA THR A 53 8.25 -7.45 3.72
C THR A 53 8.43 -6.14 2.97
N ILE A 54 9.67 -5.65 2.91
CA ILE A 54 10.03 -4.38 2.25
C ILE A 54 9.72 -4.43 0.75
N GLU A 55 9.97 -5.56 0.11
CA GLU A 55 9.73 -5.75 -1.33
C GLU A 55 8.25 -5.67 -1.66
N HIS A 56 7.41 -6.30 -0.83
CA HIS A 56 5.96 -6.24 -1.02
C HIS A 56 5.40 -4.85 -0.70
N PHE A 57 5.96 -4.14 0.28
CA PHE A 57 5.64 -2.74 0.51
C PHE A 57 5.88 -1.90 -0.75
N TRP A 58 7.09 -1.97 -1.32
CA TRP A 58 7.40 -1.23 -2.54
C TRP A 58 6.53 -1.67 -3.72
N SER A 59 6.27 -2.97 -3.86
CA SER A 59 5.35 -3.47 -4.88
C SER A 59 3.96 -2.82 -4.77
N VAL A 60 3.40 -2.68 -3.56
CA VAL A 60 2.10 -2.00 -3.37
C VAL A 60 2.21 -0.51 -3.72
N MET A 61 3.25 0.18 -3.28
CA MET A 61 3.43 1.61 -3.56
C MET A 61 3.63 1.90 -5.05
N TYR A 62 4.29 1.01 -5.79
CA TYR A 62 4.47 1.15 -7.24
C TYR A 62 3.25 0.74 -8.07
N ASN A 63 2.41 -0.16 -7.56
CA ASN A 63 1.20 -0.63 -8.26
C ASN A 63 -0.08 0.14 -7.87
N THR A 64 0.03 1.15 -7.00
CA THR A 64 -1.08 2.04 -6.62
C THR A 64 -0.81 3.47 -7.09
N ALA A 65 -1.88 4.27 -7.22
CA ALA A 65 -1.72 5.67 -7.58
C ALA A 65 -0.97 6.41 -6.46
N PRO A 66 0.06 7.21 -6.78
CA PRO A 66 0.76 7.97 -5.76
C PRO A 66 -0.18 9.04 -5.17
N PRO A 67 -0.02 9.42 -3.89
CA PRO A 67 -0.88 10.40 -3.23
C PRO A 67 -1.12 11.70 -4.02
N SER A 68 -0.11 12.24 -4.73
CA SER A 68 -0.30 13.45 -5.56
C SER A 68 -1.23 13.28 -6.78
N ARG A 69 -1.49 12.03 -7.20
CA ARG A 69 -2.35 11.70 -8.34
C ARG A 69 -3.64 10.99 -7.94
N THR A 70 -3.85 10.80 -6.65
CA THR A 70 -5.08 10.23 -6.11
C THR A 70 -6.24 11.22 -6.32
N PRO A 71 -7.40 10.77 -6.85
CA PRO A 71 -8.55 11.66 -7.05
C PRO A 71 -9.05 12.25 -5.73
N ASN A 72 -9.54 13.49 -5.78
CA ASN A 72 -10.18 14.14 -4.63
C ASN A 72 -11.34 13.27 -4.10
N GLY A 73 -11.44 13.16 -2.77
CA GLY A 73 -12.43 12.30 -2.11
C GLY A 73 -12.02 10.82 -2.04
N THR A 74 -10.78 10.50 -2.40
CA THR A 74 -10.15 9.22 -2.08
C THR A 74 -9.14 9.40 -0.97
N ASP A 75 -9.28 8.62 0.11
CA ASP A 75 -8.32 8.60 1.20
C ASP A 75 -7.50 7.31 1.15
N ILE A 76 -6.21 7.40 1.49
CA ILE A 76 -5.31 6.26 1.62
C ILE A 76 -5.11 5.98 3.10
N PHE A 77 -5.26 4.71 3.50
CA PHE A 77 -4.99 4.26 4.86
C PHE A 77 -3.96 3.13 4.85
N MET A 78 -3.03 3.16 5.80
CA MET A 78 -2.10 2.06 6.06
C MET A 78 -2.09 1.78 7.56
N PHE A 79 -2.55 0.59 7.94
CA PHE A 79 -2.67 0.16 9.34
C PHE A 79 -1.95 -1.17 9.54
N ARG A 80 -1.53 -1.47 10.77
CA ARG A 80 -1.10 -2.84 11.11
C ARG A 80 -2.23 -3.81 10.81
N SER A 81 -1.93 -5.01 10.35
CA SER A 81 -2.92 -5.93 9.78
C SER A 81 -3.99 -6.39 10.76
N ASP A 82 -3.72 -6.30 12.06
CA ASP A 82 -4.63 -6.60 13.17
C ASP A 82 -5.45 -5.39 13.64
N ILE A 83 -5.37 -4.26 12.92
CA ILE A 83 -6.07 -3.01 13.25
C ILE A 83 -6.82 -2.53 12.01
N GLU A 84 -8.14 -2.44 12.14
CA GLU A 84 -8.97 -1.84 11.08
C GLU A 84 -8.85 -0.31 11.08
N PRO A 85 -8.93 0.34 9.91
CA PRO A 85 -8.83 1.80 9.78
C PRO A 85 -10.13 2.51 10.21
N LYS A 86 -10.64 2.19 11.39
CA LYS A 86 -11.93 2.66 11.92
C LYS A 86 -11.77 3.18 13.34
N TRP A 87 -12.53 4.21 13.71
CA TRP A 87 -12.43 4.81 15.05
C TRP A 87 -13.07 3.91 16.12
N GLU A 88 -14.00 3.04 15.73
CA GLU A 88 -14.65 2.04 16.59
C GLU A 88 -13.75 0.84 16.92
N HIS A 89 -12.60 0.70 16.25
CA HIS A 89 -11.69 -0.39 16.54
C HIS A 89 -11.12 -0.23 17.97
N PRO A 90 -11.04 -1.28 18.80
CA PRO A 90 -10.59 -1.16 20.20
C PRO A 90 -9.20 -0.53 20.40
N ARG A 91 -8.32 -0.63 19.39
CA ARG A 91 -7.01 0.01 19.41
C ARG A 91 -7.01 1.49 19.03
N ASN A 92 -8.11 2.01 18.49
CA ASN A 92 -8.26 3.39 18.03
C ASN A 92 -9.23 4.19 18.91
N GLU A 93 -10.21 3.55 19.57
CA GLU A 93 -11.33 4.21 20.26
C GLU A 93 -10.94 5.19 21.37
N ASN A 94 -9.81 4.97 22.04
CA ASN A 94 -9.28 5.86 23.08
C ASN A 94 -8.01 6.59 22.64
N GLY A 95 -7.74 6.61 21.34
CA GLY A 95 -6.55 7.22 20.75
C GLY A 95 -6.79 8.64 20.26
N GLY A 96 -5.96 9.01 19.29
CA GLY A 96 -6.03 10.28 18.56
C GLY A 96 -5.11 10.22 17.35
N ARG A 97 -5.09 11.29 16.55
CA ARG A 97 -4.16 11.40 15.42
C ARG A 97 -3.46 12.75 15.43
N TRP A 98 -2.21 12.74 15.02
CA TRP A 98 -1.52 13.96 14.61
C TRP A 98 -2.02 14.36 13.23
N LEU A 99 -2.43 15.62 13.08
CA LEU A 99 -2.92 16.16 11.82
C LEU A 99 -1.91 17.16 11.26
N VAL A 100 -1.42 16.89 10.06
CA VAL A 100 -0.53 17.79 9.32
C VAL A 100 -1.32 18.37 8.14
N PRO A 101 -1.73 19.64 8.17
CA PRO A 101 -2.42 20.26 7.04
C PRO A 101 -1.41 20.53 5.90
N LEU A 102 -1.76 20.13 4.68
CA LEU A 102 -0.96 20.39 3.49
C LEU A 102 -1.44 21.68 2.81
N THR A 103 -0.49 22.45 2.28
CA THR A 103 -0.75 23.59 1.40
C THR A 103 -0.62 23.16 -0.07
N PRO A 104 -1.13 23.95 -1.03
CA PRO A 104 -1.01 23.62 -2.46
C PRO A 104 0.43 23.41 -2.95
N ASP A 105 1.41 24.08 -2.32
CA ASP A 105 2.83 23.97 -2.68
C ASP A 105 3.57 22.84 -1.93
N SER A 106 2.89 22.10 -1.06
CA SER A 106 3.50 21.04 -0.26
C SER A 106 3.93 19.87 -1.17
N PRO A 107 5.20 19.41 -1.10
CA PRO A 107 5.65 18.25 -1.85
C PRO A 107 5.08 16.98 -1.23
N ILE A 108 4.01 16.43 -1.83
CA ILE A 108 3.37 15.21 -1.30
C ILE A 108 4.24 13.97 -1.57
N ASP A 109 4.92 13.91 -2.72
CA ASP A 109 5.69 12.73 -3.18
C ASP A 109 7.15 13.06 -3.56
N ARG A 110 7.68 14.23 -3.16
CA ARG A 110 8.98 14.76 -3.61
C ARG A 110 10.07 14.68 -2.55
#